data_AF-G4N6H5-F1
#
_entry.id   AF-G4N6H5-F1
#
_cell.length_a   1.000
_cell.length_b   1.000
_cell.length_c   1.000
_cell.angle_alpha   90.00
_cell.angle_beta   90.00
_cell.angle_gamma   90.00
#
_symmetry.space_group_name_H-M   'P 1'
#
loop_
_entity.id
_entity.type
_entity.pdbx_description
1 polymer ?
#
loop_
_entity_poly.entity_id
_entity_poly.type
_entity_poly.pdbx_seq_one_letter_code
_entity_poly.pdbx_strand_id
1 'polypeptide(L)'
;MSTGEVREYGPDAKPAICGLQTAGDQSDDLLPWRPICHRPCEFGLVHFDYAMVNAVKNPNLLSSWLFRAEILSEIEHDQAEVCPVQGESTLPRCPALQGFRLERAYLRQIIPRNTRRDSPMIQSCTFYVDSAQDPDTGIRRSLVLYLPHLDSTEEFPYYHPRVRGVGLLHEWNDEQGKGTFSIHYQLFPEGSMTPRLQSTALNMLSILHKLGQGQLNGYVKRVHHDRLVPKSALQDRYSGLRDRYAKELVGGWAESTDPMKHVFEDLCIAAFLIELWAEMYKTLEFPGFVDIGAGNGLLVHILNLEGYRGWGFDARARKSWHVYNGLQADGQPTLQELVLIPSLVGQEVSPGKNDVEVSPQTVGVHNGVFPKGTFIISNHADELTPWTPLIATASGCPFLAIPCCSHNLTGARFRAPRPTDKSKSHSAYSSLVAWVSDIATDCGWEVESEMLRIPSTRNTAIVGRHRTVDITEVAIDQVIARYGGSGDYCENAMKLVKSISPRRH
;
A
#
# COMPACT_ATOMS: atom_id res chain seq x y z
N MET A 1 1.79 -30.16 15.74
CA MET A 1 3.07 -29.56 15.31
C MET A 1 3.64 -28.87 16.52
N SER A 2 4.80 -29.31 17.01
CA SER A 2 5.36 -28.82 18.27
C SER A 2 5.84 -27.39 18.08
N THR A 3 5.04 -26.41 18.49
CA THR A 3 5.49 -25.03 18.62
C THR A 3 6.45 -24.99 19.80
N GLY A 4 7.72 -25.31 19.58
CA GLY A 4 8.74 -25.18 20.61
C GLY A 4 8.63 -23.79 21.26
N GLU A 5 8.54 -23.76 22.58
CA GLU A 5 8.45 -22.52 23.34
C GLU A 5 9.72 -21.69 23.15
N VAL A 6 9.57 -20.37 23.16
CA VAL A 6 10.71 -19.46 23.18
C VAL A 6 11.41 -19.62 24.52
N ARG A 7 12.73 -19.77 24.51
CA ARG A 7 13.56 -19.93 25.70
C ARG A 7 14.55 -18.78 25.79
N GLU A 8 14.86 -18.40 27.02
CA GLU A 8 15.84 -17.37 27.31
C GLU A 8 17.18 -18.02 27.64
N TYR A 9 18.26 -17.37 27.23
CA TYR A 9 19.58 -17.78 27.67
C TYR A 9 19.81 -17.33 29.11
N GLY A 10 20.52 -18.15 29.88
CA GLY A 10 20.98 -17.77 31.22
C GLY A 10 21.98 -16.61 31.17
N PRO A 11 22.20 -15.90 32.30
CA PRO A 11 23.11 -14.75 32.36
C PRO A 11 24.56 -15.11 31.99
N ASP A 12 24.96 -16.38 32.17
CA ASP A 12 26.31 -16.89 31.93
C ASP A 12 26.49 -17.58 30.57
N ALA A 13 25.52 -17.43 29.65
CA ALA A 13 25.61 -18.01 28.32
C ALA A 13 26.79 -17.41 27.54
N LYS A 14 27.65 -18.29 27.01
CA LYS A 14 28.81 -17.87 26.21
C LYS A 14 28.37 -17.21 24.90
N PRO A 15 29.06 -16.15 24.44
CA PRO A 15 28.81 -15.56 23.12
C PRO A 15 28.95 -16.59 22.00
N ALA A 16 27.94 -16.67 21.13
CA ALA A 16 28.01 -17.46 19.89
C ALA A 16 28.60 -16.65 18.71
N ILE A 17 28.73 -15.33 18.88
CA ILE A 17 29.23 -14.40 17.86
C ILE A 17 30.43 -13.66 18.48
N CYS A 18 31.59 -13.78 17.84
CA CYS A 18 32.84 -13.16 18.29
C CYS A 18 33.43 -12.33 17.15
N GLY A 19 33.74 -11.05 17.41
CA GLY A 19 34.45 -10.20 16.46
C GLY A 19 35.92 -10.61 16.31
N LEU A 20 36.47 -10.45 15.11
CA LEU A 20 37.91 -10.52 14.86
C LEU A 20 38.47 -9.11 14.90
N GLN A 21 39.56 -8.93 15.66
CA GLN A 21 40.24 -7.64 15.75
C GLN A 21 40.92 -7.31 14.42
N THR A 22 40.54 -6.20 13.81
CA THR A 22 41.17 -5.68 12.59
C THR A 22 42.02 -4.44 12.89
N ALA A 23 42.99 -4.14 12.03
CA ALA A 23 43.88 -3.00 12.21
C ALA A 23 43.09 -1.68 12.04
N GLY A 24 42.72 -1.06 13.15
CA GLY A 24 41.94 0.21 13.18
C GLY A 24 40.75 0.21 14.15
N ASP A 25 40.36 -0.95 14.70
CA ASP A 25 39.23 -1.06 15.63
C ASP A 25 39.51 -0.36 16.97
N GLN A 26 38.55 0.45 17.46
CA GLN A 26 38.61 0.99 18.82
C GLN A 26 38.31 -0.14 19.84
N SER A 27 38.74 0.00 21.10
CA SER A 27 38.54 -1.01 22.16
C SER A 27 37.08 -1.46 22.33
N ASP A 28 36.15 -0.59 21.96
CA ASP A 28 34.71 -0.79 22.13
C ASP A 28 34.10 -1.75 21.09
N ASP A 29 34.76 -1.99 19.95
CA ASP A 29 34.27 -2.89 18.88
C ASP A 29 34.41 -4.38 19.22
N LEU A 30 35.13 -4.71 20.29
CA LEU A 30 35.33 -6.07 20.80
C LEU A 30 34.33 -6.46 21.90
N LEU A 31 33.31 -5.64 22.17
CA LEU A 31 32.28 -5.97 23.16
C LEU A 31 31.56 -7.28 22.78
N PRO A 32 31.32 -8.17 23.76
CA PRO A 32 30.75 -9.49 23.49
C PRO A 32 29.29 -9.39 23.02
N TRP A 33 28.94 -10.23 22.05
CA TRP A 33 27.55 -10.45 21.66
C TRP A 33 26.87 -11.35 22.69
N ARG A 34 25.93 -10.79 23.44
CA ARG A 34 25.20 -11.50 24.49
C ARG A 34 24.01 -12.26 23.89
N PRO A 35 23.91 -13.58 24.07
CA PRO A 35 22.71 -14.34 23.73
C PRO A 35 21.51 -13.91 24.59
N ILE A 36 20.35 -13.69 23.96
CA ILE A 36 19.15 -13.19 24.66
C ILE A 36 18.06 -14.26 24.71
N CYS A 37 17.59 -14.70 23.55
CA CYS A 37 16.53 -15.70 23.45
C CYS A 37 16.70 -16.55 22.20
N HIS A 38 16.11 -17.74 22.22
CA HIS A 38 16.14 -18.67 21.11
C HIS A 38 14.86 -19.50 21.01
N ARG A 39 14.65 -20.08 19.85
CA ARG A 39 13.51 -20.94 19.55
C ARG A 39 13.89 -22.03 18.56
N PRO A 40 13.45 -23.28 18.78
CA PRO A 40 13.51 -24.31 17.75
C PRO A 40 12.74 -23.92 16.49
N CYS A 41 13.23 -24.33 15.33
CA CYS A 41 12.60 -24.10 14.04
C CYS A 41 12.74 -25.32 13.11
N GLU A 42 11.80 -25.44 12.16
CA GLU A 42 11.76 -26.51 11.16
C GLU A 42 12.12 -25.98 9.76
N PHE A 43 12.51 -24.70 9.66
CA PHE A 43 12.83 -24.05 8.40
C PHE A 43 14.35 -23.94 8.21
N GLY A 44 14.83 -24.38 7.05
CA GLY A 44 16.25 -24.29 6.66
C GLY A 44 16.67 -22.92 6.10
N LEU A 45 17.92 -22.84 5.65
CA LEU A 45 18.60 -21.60 5.23
C LEU A 45 17.78 -20.72 4.27
N VAL A 46 17.19 -21.30 3.21
CA VAL A 46 16.43 -20.55 2.19
C VAL A 46 15.26 -19.76 2.79
N HIS A 47 14.57 -20.35 3.76
CA HIS A 47 13.42 -19.71 4.41
C HIS A 47 13.86 -18.62 5.41
N PHE A 48 14.96 -18.88 6.13
CA PHE A 48 15.58 -17.90 7.00
C PHE A 48 16.03 -16.68 6.19
N ASP A 49 16.74 -16.91 5.09
CA ASP A 49 17.22 -15.89 4.17
C ASP A 49 16.08 -14.99 3.67
N TYR A 50 15.01 -15.61 3.15
CA TYR A 50 13.82 -14.89 2.71
C TYR A 50 13.21 -14.06 3.84
N ALA A 51 13.05 -14.63 5.04
CA ALA A 51 12.47 -13.93 6.17
C ALA A 51 13.30 -12.69 6.56
N MET A 52 14.63 -12.81 6.53
CA MET A 52 15.55 -11.72 6.84
C MET A 52 15.50 -10.64 5.77
N VAL A 53 15.62 -10.98 4.47
CA VAL A 53 15.53 -10.00 3.37
C VAL A 53 14.18 -9.26 3.40
N ASN A 54 13.09 -9.98 3.66
CA ASN A 54 11.77 -9.36 3.78
C ASN A 54 11.71 -8.37 4.96
N ALA A 55 12.28 -8.71 6.12
CA ALA A 55 12.34 -7.81 7.27
C ALA A 55 13.33 -6.63 7.07
N VAL A 56 14.38 -6.82 6.28
CA VAL A 56 15.30 -5.74 5.85
C VAL A 56 14.55 -4.71 5.02
N LYS A 57 13.80 -5.17 4.01
CA LYS A 57 13.04 -4.31 3.09
C LYS A 57 11.75 -3.75 3.71
N ASN A 58 11.16 -4.44 4.70
CA ASN A 58 9.89 -4.07 5.34
C ASN A 58 10.01 -4.06 6.88
N PRO A 59 10.75 -3.11 7.47
CA PRO A 59 10.96 -3.05 8.92
C PRO A 59 9.67 -2.82 9.72
N ASN A 60 8.61 -2.30 9.09
CA ASN A 60 7.28 -2.14 9.68
C ASN A 60 6.62 -3.47 10.09
N LEU A 61 7.16 -4.61 9.64
CA LEU A 61 6.77 -5.93 10.12
C LEU A 61 7.22 -6.15 11.58
N LEU A 62 8.33 -5.55 12.00
CA LEU A 62 8.94 -5.74 13.32
C LEU A 62 8.38 -4.79 14.39
N SER A 63 7.89 -3.61 13.97
CA SER A 63 7.41 -2.59 14.88
C SER A 63 6.37 -1.69 14.21
N SER A 64 5.27 -1.41 14.93
CA SER A 64 4.25 -0.45 14.51
C SER A 64 4.76 0.99 14.47
N TRP A 65 5.90 1.30 15.11
CA TRP A 65 6.52 2.62 15.05
C TRP A 65 7.25 2.89 13.73
N LEU A 66 7.57 1.83 12.99
CA LEU A 66 8.30 1.89 11.74
C LEU A 66 7.35 1.99 10.56
N PHE A 67 7.68 2.86 9.61
CA PHE A 67 6.89 3.08 8.41
C PHE A 67 7.39 2.27 7.23
N ARG A 68 8.65 2.47 6.85
CA ARG A 68 9.33 1.76 5.76
C ARG A 68 10.85 1.80 5.94
N ALA A 69 11.56 1.12 5.05
CA ALA A 69 12.98 1.34 4.82
C ALA A 69 13.21 1.78 3.38
N GLU A 70 14.20 2.63 3.17
CA GLU A 70 14.79 2.90 1.86
C GLU A 70 16.12 2.16 1.78
N ILE A 71 16.30 1.36 0.72
CA ILE A 71 17.57 0.66 0.49
C ILE A 71 18.49 1.63 -0.25
N LEU A 72 19.57 2.04 0.42
CA LEU A 72 20.53 3.02 -0.10
C LEU A 72 21.60 2.33 -0.94
N SER A 73 22.03 1.13 -0.55
CA SER A 73 22.97 0.30 -1.30
C SER A 73 22.82 -1.18 -0.96
N GLU A 74 23.20 -2.03 -1.91
CA GLU A 74 23.31 -3.49 -1.79
C GLU A 74 24.69 -3.89 -2.32
N ILE A 75 25.45 -4.64 -1.51
CA ILE A 75 26.79 -5.12 -1.86
C ILE A 75 26.75 -6.65 -1.84
N GLU A 76 27.10 -7.25 -2.96
CA GLU A 76 27.29 -8.70 -3.09
C GLU A 76 28.73 -9.12 -2.77
N HIS A 77 28.93 -10.40 -2.47
CA HIS A 77 30.18 -11.03 -2.01
C HIS A 77 31.44 -10.56 -2.76
N ASP A 78 31.36 -10.39 -4.08
CA ASP A 78 32.53 -10.12 -4.94
C ASP A 78 32.98 -8.65 -4.95
N GLN A 79 32.25 -7.77 -4.26
CA GLN A 79 32.56 -6.34 -4.12
C GLN A 79 32.77 -5.91 -2.66
N ALA A 80 32.70 -6.87 -1.73
CA ALA A 80 32.76 -6.59 -0.30
C ALA A 80 34.21 -6.42 0.18
N GLU A 81 34.84 -5.28 -0.13
CA GLU A 81 35.98 -4.83 0.66
C GLU A 81 35.48 -4.46 2.08
N VAL A 82 36.12 -5.04 3.10
CA VAL A 82 35.82 -4.79 4.51
C VAL A 82 36.03 -3.29 4.79
N CYS A 83 34.95 -2.52 4.83
CA CYS A 83 35.04 -1.08 5.02
C CYS A 83 35.25 -0.75 6.51
N PRO A 84 36.27 0.06 6.86
CA PRO A 84 36.53 0.43 8.25
C PRO A 84 35.40 1.29 8.82
N VAL A 85 35.12 1.08 10.11
CA VAL A 85 34.10 1.77 10.90
C VAL A 85 34.63 3.14 11.30
N GLN A 86 34.37 4.19 10.50
CA GLN A 86 34.44 5.60 10.94
C GLN A 86 33.87 6.60 9.91
N GLY A 87 33.05 7.55 10.37
CA GLY A 87 32.50 8.69 9.60
C GLY A 87 31.07 8.48 9.04
N GLU A 88 30.46 9.57 8.53
CA GLU A 88 29.21 9.57 7.74
C GLU A 88 29.41 8.77 6.44
N SER A 89 29.51 7.44 6.58
CA SER A 89 29.81 6.56 5.47
C SER A 89 28.53 6.14 4.76
N THR A 90 28.52 6.28 3.44
CA THR A 90 27.48 5.76 2.54
C THR A 90 27.63 4.26 2.29
N LEU A 91 28.52 3.58 3.02
CA LEU A 91 28.81 2.16 2.89
C LEU A 91 28.33 1.36 4.12
N PRO A 92 27.93 0.08 3.95
CA PRO A 92 27.61 -0.78 5.06
C PRO A 92 28.79 -1.02 6.03
N ARG A 93 28.53 -0.97 7.34
CA ARG A 93 29.43 -1.45 8.40
C ARG A 93 29.44 -2.98 8.37
N CYS A 94 30.58 -3.59 8.07
CA CYS A 94 30.74 -5.03 7.87
C CYS A 94 31.84 -5.60 8.80
N PRO A 95 31.56 -5.85 10.08
CA PRO A 95 32.58 -6.36 11.01
C PRO A 95 33.11 -7.74 10.58
N ALA A 96 34.40 -7.96 10.78
CA ALA A 96 35.01 -9.27 10.66
C ALA A 96 34.61 -10.15 11.86
N LEU A 97 34.21 -11.38 11.61
CA LEU A 97 33.67 -12.28 12.63
C LEU A 97 34.40 -13.62 12.60
N GLN A 98 34.66 -14.19 13.77
CA GLN A 98 35.30 -15.49 13.90
C GLN A 98 34.34 -16.58 13.42
N GLY A 99 34.77 -17.40 12.45
CA GLY A 99 33.99 -18.53 11.94
C GLY A 99 32.86 -18.13 10.97
N PHE A 100 32.81 -16.88 10.51
CA PHE A 100 31.78 -16.41 9.59
C PHE A 100 32.42 -15.69 8.40
N ARG A 101 31.90 -15.97 7.21
CA ARG A 101 32.23 -15.25 5.98
C ARG A 101 31.06 -14.34 5.62
N LEU A 102 31.35 -13.08 5.33
CA LEU A 102 30.37 -12.13 4.81
C LEU A 102 29.91 -12.57 3.41
N GLU A 103 28.61 -12.63 3.19
CA GLU A 103 28.01 -12.99 1.90
C GLU A 103 27.45 -11.77 1.18
N ARG A 104 26.75 -10.89 1.90
CA ARG A 104 26.19 -9.65 1.34
C ARG A 104 25.85 -8.63 2.42
N ALA A 105 25.67 -7.38 2.00
CA ALA A 105 25.32 -6.30 2.90
C ALA A 105 24.29 -5.35 2.27
N TYR A 106 23.36 -4.87 3.10
CA TYR A 106 22.45 -3.78 2.75
C TYR A 106 22.74 -2.58 3.62
N LEU A 107 22.75 -1.40 3.02
CA LEU A 107 22.59 -0.15 3.75
C LEU A 107 21.13 0.30 3.60
N ARG A 108 20.44 0.51 4.71
CA ARG A 108 19.08 1.02 4.70
C ARG A 108 18.94 2.29 5.53
N GLN A 109 18.06 3.18 5.10
CA GLN A 109 17.51 4.24 5.94
C GLN A 109 16.15 3.80 6.49
N ILE A 110 16.04 3.68 7.80
CA ILE A 110 14.80 3.35 8.49
C ILE A 110 14.00 4.63 8.69
N ILE A 111 12.75 4.64 8.22
CA ILE A 111 11.87 5.81 8.33
C ILE A 111 10.77 5.52 9.36
N PRO A 112 10.66 6.32 10.44
CA PRO A 112 9.58 6.18 11.41
C PRO A 112 8.24 6.66 10.85
N ARG A 113 7.13 6.19 11.45
CA ARG A 113 5.78 6.68 11.10
C ARG A 113 5.54 8.14 11.46
N ASN A 114 6.25 8.63 12.47
CA ASN A 114 6.18 10.01 12.92
C ASN A 114 7.58 10.62 12.95
N THR A 115 7.96 11.23 11.83
CA THR A 115 9.25 11.91 11.63
C THR A 115 9.40 13.19 12.46
N ARG A 116 8.31 13.71 13.04
CA ARG A 116 8.36 14.84 13.99
C ARG A 116 8.82 14.40 15.39
N ARG A 117 8.69 13.12 15.71
CA ARG A 117 9.07 12.57 17.00
C ARG A 117 10.43 11.89 16.96
N ASP A 118 10.67 11.07 15.95
CA ASP A 118 11.92 10.35 15.78
C ASP A 118 12.52 10.68 14.41
N SER A 119 13.84 10.82 14.33
CA SER A 119 14.54 11.00 13.06
C SER A 119 14.69 9.67 12.30
N PRO A 120 14.74 9.70 10.95
CA PRO A 120 15.22 8.57 10.17
C PRO A 120 16.64 8.16 10.59
N MET A 121 16.96 6.87 10.53
CA MET A 121 18.25 6.33 10.98
C MET A 121 18.84 5.38 9.95
N ILE A 122 20.14 5.54 9.65
CA ILE A 122 20.88 4.62 8.79
C ILE A 122 21.24 3.36 9.59
N GLN A 123 21.11 2.20 8.95
CA GLN A 123 21.45 0.91 9.54
C GLN A 123 22.03 -0.02 8.49
N SER A 124 23.13 -0.69 8.83
CA SER A 124 23.64 -1.81 8.04
C SER A 124 22.94 -3.10 8.41
N CYS A 125 22.61 -3.90 7.40
CA CYS A 125 22.07 -5.24 7.52
C CYS A 125 23.01 -6.20 6.80
N THR A 126 23.90 -6.88 7.52
CA THR A 126 24.96 -7.72 6.95
C THR A 126 24.65 -9.20 7.14
N PHE A 127 24.86 -9.98 6.09
CA PHE A 127 24.54 -11.41 6.02
C PHE A 127 25.83 -12.21 5.97
N TYR A 128 25.93 -13.20 6.84
CA TYR A 128 27.08 -14.08 6.96
C TYR A 128 26.67 -15.54 6.93
N VAL A 129 27.56 -16.37 6.41
CA VAL A 129 27.46 -17.82 6.42
C VAL A 129 28.69 -18.42 7.09
N ASP A 130 28.55 -19.63 7.61
CA ASP A 130 29.67 -20.36 8.21
C ASP A 130 30.87 -20.43 7.26
N SER A 131 32.07 -20.10 7.76
CA SER A 131 33.29 -20.12 6.94
C SER A 131 33.85 -21.54 6.74
N ALA A 132 33.50 -22.47 7.62
CA ALA A 132 33.81 -23.89 7.50
C ALA A 132 32.69 -24.71 8.15
N GLN A 133 32.19 -25.76 7.48
CA GLN A 133 31.29 -26.71 8.14
C GLN A 133 32.06 -27.36 9.29
N ASP A 134 31.54 -27.28 10.50
CA ASP A 134 32.02 -28.11 11.60
C ASP A 134 31.74 -29.59 11.24
N PRO A 135 32.77 -30.38 10.89
CA PRO A 135 32.58 -31.74 10.41
C PRO A 135 31.96 -32.65 11.48
N ASP A 136 32.08 -32.27 12.76
CA ASP A 136 31.70 -33.12 13.90
C ASP A 136 30.22 -32.94 14.30
N THR A 137 29.60 -31.80 14.00
CA THR A 137 28.21 -31.50 14.41
C THR A 137 27.20 -31.52 13.26
N GLY A 138 27.66 -31.35 12.01
CA GLY A 138 26.77 -31.24 10.85
C GLY A 138 25.83 -30.03 10.89
N ILE A 139 26.11 -29.06 11.77
CA ILE A 139 25.31 -27.84 11.93
C ILE A 139 25.87 -26.75 11.03
N ARG A 140 25.01 -26.15 10.22
CA ARG A 140 25.31 -24.96 9.42
C ARG A 140 24.79 -23.72 10.12
N ARG A 141 25.59 -22.65 10.09
CA ARG A 141 25.25 -21.37 10.73
C ARG A 141 25.07 -20.27 9.70
N SER A 142 24.02 -19.47 9.89
CA SER A 142 23.76 -18.24 9.15
C SER A 142 23.46 -17.12 10.12
N LEU A 143 24.04 -15.96 9.88
CA LEU A 143 23.96 -14.83 10.79
C LEU A 143 23.59 -13.56 10.02
N VAL A 144 22.62 -12.82 10.55
CA VAL A 144 22.32 -11.46 10.09
C VAL A 144 22.55 -10.47 11.21
N LEU A 145 23.32 -9.41 10.96
CA LEU A 145 23.51 -8.32 11.90
C LEU A 145 22.73 -7.08 11.47
N TYR A 146 22.04 -6.44 12.40
CA TYR A 146 21.50 -5.08 12.25
C TYR A 146 22.34 -4.11 13.08
N LEU A 147 23.09 -3.24 12.40
CA LEU A 147 24.06 -2.32 13.00
C LEU A 147 23.65 -0.87 12.75
N PRO A 148 23.07 -0.17 13.75
CA PRO A 148 22.74 1.26 13.64
C PRO A 148 24.00 2.11 13.41
N HIS A 149 23.86 3.15 12.58
CA HIS A 149 24.90 4.16 12.35
C HIS A 149 24.64 5.36 13.26
N LEU A 150 24.79 5.12 14.56
CA LEU A 150 24.69 6.15 15.59
C LEU A 150 25.87 6.01 16.52
N ASP A 151 26.46 7.14 16.91
CA ASP A 151 27.71 7.15 17.66
C ASP A 151 27.46 7.48 19.15
N SER A 152 26.27 7.98 19.51
CA SER A 152 25.85 8.24 20.89
C SER A 152 24.53 7.56 21.28
N THR A 153 24.43 7.13 22.54
CA THR A 153 23.19 6.54 23.09
C THR A 153 22.01 7.52 23.16
N GLU A 154 22.29 8.82 23.18
CA GLU A 154 21.27 9.88 23.24
C GLU A 154 20.56 10.08 21.90
N GLU A 155 21.22 9.72 20.79
CA GLU A 155 20.70 9.85 19.42
C GLU A 155 19.73 8.72 19.04
N PHE A 156 19.62 7.69 19.87
CA PHE A 156 18.82 6.51 19.54
C PHE A 156 17.32 6.80 19.54
N PRO A 157 16.64 6.60 18.38
CA PRO A 157 15.22 6.83 18.27
C PRO A 157 14.42 5.79 19.07
N TYR A 158 13.22 6.15 19.51
CA TYR A 158 12.38 5.30 20.35
C TYR A 158 12.03 3.96 19.71
N TYR A 159 11.97 3.90 18.38
CA TYR A 159 11.57 2.73 17.61
C TYR A 159 12.63 1.62 17.53
N HIS A 160 13.87 1.88 17.96
CA HIS A 160 14.98 0.94 17.90
C HIS A 160 15.46 0.55 19.32
N PRO A 161 15.82 -0.72 19.58
CA PRO A 161 16.40 -1.11 20.87
C PRO A 161 17.75 -0.41 21.08
N ARG A 162 17.98 0.20 22.25
CA ARG A 162 19.24 0.89 22.58
C ARG A 162 20.41 -0.09 22.77
N VAL A 163 20.92 -0.62 21.65
CA VAL A 163 22.02 -1.58 21.55
C VAL A 163 22.91 -1.20 20.36
N ARG A 164 24.21 -1.53 20.43
CA ARG A 164 25.16 -1.31 19.33
C ARG A 164 24.88 -2.20 18.12
N GLY A 165 24.24 -3.34 18.35
CA GLY A 165 23.87 -4.26 17.28
C GLY A 165 22.88 -5.33 17.72
N VAL A 166 22.12 -5.83 16.75
CA VAL A 166 21.23 -6.99 16.90
C VAL A 166 21.73 -8.11 15.99
N GLY A 167 22.08 -9.26 16.57
CA GLY A 167 22.50 -10.46 15.86
C GLY A 167 21.37 -11.48 15.79
N LEU A 168 21.12 -11.98 14.59
CA LEU A 168 20.05 -12.94 14.27
C LEU A 168 20.72 -14.22 13.75
N LEU A 169 20.90 -15.20 14.64
CA LEU A 169 21.66 -16.42 14.36
C LEU A 169 20.72 -17.61 14.13
N HIS A 170 20.83 -18.21 12.95
CA HIS A 170 20.16 -19.46 12.57
C HIS A 170 21.18 -20.59 12.51
N GLU A 171 20.86 -21.68 13.19
CA GLU A 171 21.66 -22.91 13.24
C GLU A 171 20.80 -24.05 12.72
N TRP A 172 21.29 -24.79 11.72
CA TRP A 172 20.50 -25.78 10.99
C TRP A 172 21.23 -27.10 10.84
N ASN A 173 20.58 -28.20 11.19
CA ASN A 173 21.06 -29.55 10.93
C ASN A 173 20.23 -30.17 9.79
N ASP A 174 20.89 -30.38 8.64
CA ASP A 174 20.25 -30.91 7.43
C ASP A 174 19.76 -32.36 7.60
N GLU A 175 20.48 -33.19 8.36
CA GLU A 175 20.12 -34.60 8.58
C GLU A 175 18.86 -34.74 9.44
N GLN A 176 18.70 -33.86 10.44
CA GLN A 176 17.56 -33.88 11.35
C GLN A 176 16.37 -33.05 10.87
N GLY A 177 16.56 -32.20 9.86
CA GLY A 177 15.54 -31.24 9.41
C GLY A 177 15.09 -30.30 10.53
N LYS A 178 16.02 -29.94 11.42
CA LYS A 178 15.75 -29.12 12.61
C LYS A 178 16.83 -28.07 12.80
N GLY A 179 16.42 -26.94 13.36
CA GLY A 179 17.34 -25.87 13.70
C GLY A 179 16.93 -25.07 14.91
N THR A 180 17.76 -24.09 15.24
CA THR A 180 17.53 -23.10 16.29
C THR A 180 17.68 -21.71 15.69
N PHE A 181 16.76 -20.81 16.02
CA PHE A 181 16.86 -19.40 15.69
C PHE A 181 16.98 -18.58 16.98
N SER A 182 18.01 -17.74 17.07
CA SER A 182 18.35 -16.98 18.27
C SER A 182 18.64 -15.51 17.99
N ILE A 183 18.37 -14.67 18.99
CA ILE A 183 18.68 -13.25 19.00
C ILE A 183 19.78 -12.96 20.02
N HIS A 184 20.75 -12.16 19.59
CA HIS A 184 21.90 -11.72 20.35
C HIS A 184 21.97 -10.18 20.32
N TYR A 185 22.42 -9.55 21.39
CA TYR A 185 22.65 -8.11 21.42
C TYR A 185 24.11 -7.81 21.70
N GLN A 186 24.65 -6.81 21.00
CA GLN A 186 25.86 -6.12 21.43
C GLN A 186 25.43 -4.89 22.23
N LEU A 187 25.64 -4.92 23.55
CA LEU A 187 25.28 -3.82 24.44
C LEU A 187 26.35 -2.71 24.39
N PHE A 188 25.99 -1.52 24.84
CA PHE A 188 26.97 -0.44 25.11
C PHE A 188 27.81 -0.80 26.35
N PRO A 189 29.03 -0.25 26.52
CA PRO A 189 29.88 -0.50 27.69
C PRO A 189 29.15 -0.30 29.03
N GLU A 190 28.34 0.75 29.15
CA GLU A 190 27.56 1.08 30.35
C GLU A 190 26.13 0.51 30.30
N GLY A 191 25.76 -0.17 29.21
CA GLY A 191 24.42 -0.68 28.97
C GLY A 191 24.16 -1.98 29.73
N SER A 192 23.01 -2.08 30.39
CA SER A 192 22.53 -3.31 31.00
C SER A 192 21.27 -3.83 30.30
N MET A 193 21.00 -5.13 30.47
CA MET A 193 19.75 -5.72 30.00
C MET A 193 18.57 -5.14 30.78
N THR A 194 17.54 -4.71 30.05
CA THR A 194 16.29 -4.20 30.63
C THR A 194 15.11 -5.05 30.20
N PRO A 195 13.99 -5.06 30.96
CA PRO A 195 12.77 -5.77 30.57
C PRO A 195 12.24 -5.36 29.18
N ARG A 196 12.45 -4.09 28.79
CA ARG A 196 12.08 -3.58 27.46
C ARG A 196 12.94 -4.20 26.37
N LEU A 197 14.27 -4.26 26.55
CA LEU A 197 15.18 -4.88 25.58
C LEU A 197 14.86 -6.37 25.38
N GLN A 198 14.58 -7.07 26.48
CA GLN A 198 14.18 -8.47 26.49
C GLN A 198 12.86 -8.71 25.75
N SER A 199 11.81 -7.94 26.09
CA SER A 199 10.51 -8.01 25.39
C SER A 199 10.65 -7.70 23.90
N THR A 200 11.53 -6.76 23.54
CA THR A 200 11.81 -6.40 22.15
C THR A 200 12.46 -7.57 21.39
N ALA A 201 13.42 -8.27 22.00
CA ALA A 201 14.05 -9.45 21.41
C ALA A 201 13.02 -10.58 21.20
N LEU A 202 12.22 -10.89 22.23
CA LEU A 202 11.20 -11.93 22.16
C LEU A 202 10.17 -11.66 21.06
N ASN A 203 9.70 -10.41 20.95
CA ASN A 203 8.77 -10.01 19.90
C ASN A 203 9.39 -10.13 18.49
N MET A 204 10.62 -9.65 18.33
CA MET A 204 11.36 -9.74 17.07
C MET A 204 11.56 -11.21 16.65
N LEU A 205 11.99 -12.07 17.58
CA LEU A 205 12.17 -13.51 17.32
C LEU A 205 10.85 -14.18 16.92
N SER A 206 9.76 -13.86 17.62
CA SER A 206 8.42 -14.39 17.32
C SER A 206 7.95 -14.00 15.91
N ILE A 207 8.10 -12.74 15.52
CA ILE A 207 7.71 -12.25 14.19
C ILE A 207 8.55 -12.91 13.11
N LEU A 208 9.87 -12.87 13.25
CA LEU A 208 10.80 -13.40 12.25
C LEU A 208 10.67 -14.93 12.10
N HIS A 209 10.47 -15.66 13.20
CA HIS A 209 10.19 -17.10 13.18
C HIS A 209 8.89 -17.40 12.42
N LYS A 210 7.82 -16.62 12.65
CA LYS A 210 6.56 -16.76 11.90
C LYS A 210 6.75 -16.49 10.41
N LEU A 211 7.61 -15.56 10.02
CA LEU A 211 7.93 -15.30 8.61
C LEU A 211 8.62 -16.51 7.96
N GLY A 212 9.66 -17.06 8.63
CA GLY A 212 10.36 -18.26 8.14
C GLY A 212 9.43 -19.48 8.05
N GLN A 213 8.64 -19.73 9.10
CA GLN A 213 7.66 -20.82 9.12
C GLN A 213 6.56 -20.63 8.06
N GLY A 214 6.10 -19.40 7.85
CA GLY A 214 5.12 -19.09 6.83
C GLY A 214 5.62 -19.46 5.43
N GLN A 215 6.88 -19.15 5.12
CA GLN A 215 7.49 -19.55 3.84
C GLN A 215 7.60 -21.07 3.69
N LEU A 216 8.05 -21.78 4.72
CA LEU A 216 8.09 -23.25 4.71
C LEU A 216 6.71 -23.85 4.42
N ASN A 217 5.67 -23.26 4.99
CA ASN A 217 4.28 -23.69 4.79
C ASN A 217 3.69 -23.24 3.44
N GLY A 218 4.48 -22.67 2.52
CA GLY A 218 4.04 -22.23 1.21
C GLY A 218 3.22 -20.93 1.22
N TYR A 219 3.45 -20.02 2.17
CA TYR A 219 2.77 -18.72 2.19
C TYR A 219 3.08 -17.93 0.91
N VAL A 220 2.05 -17.69 0.11
CA VAL A 220 2.08 -16.80 -1.06
C VAL A 220 1.36 -15.50 -0.70
N LYS A 221 2.04 -14.37 -0.90
CA LYS A 221 1.43 -13.05 -0.76
C LYS A 221 0.35 -12.89 -1.82
N ARG A 222 -0.90 -12.67 -1.41
CA ARG A 222 -2.07 -12.56 -2.32
C ARG A 222 -2.36 -11.13 -2.76
N VAL A 223 -1.96 -10.15 -1.95
CA VAL A 223 -2.22 -8.73 -2.17
C VAL A 223 -0.91 -8.06 -2.54
N HIS A 224 -0.84 -7.54 -3.75
CA HIS A 224 0.30 -6.78 -4.25
C HIS A 224 -0.11 -5.32 -4.30
N HIS A 225 0.50 -4.53 -3.42
CA HIS A 225 0.40 -3.07 -3.41
C HIS A 225 1.50 -2.48 -4.28
N ASP A 226 1.35 -1.21 -4.61
CA ASP A 226 2.38 -0.35 -5.20
C ASP A 226 2.79 -0.87 -6.61
N ARG A 227 1.79 -1.28 -7.40
CA ARG A 227 1.97 -1.81 -8.77
C ARG A 227 1.98 -0.70 -9.81
N LEU A 228 1.12 0.30 -9.64
CA LEU A 228 0.96 1.39 -10.60
C LEU A 228 1.74 2.64 -10.19
N VAL A 229 1.93 2.82 -8.89
CA VAL A 229 2.65 3.94 -8.30
C VAL A 229 3.71 3.39 -7.34
N PRO A 230 4.97 3.89 -7.37
CA PRO A 230 6.01 3.49 -6.43
C PRO A 230 5.62 3.74 -4.97
N LYS A 231 5.91 2.77 -4.10
CA LYS A 231 5.56 2.81 -2.66
C LYS A 231 6.06 4.09 -1.97
N SER A 232 7.31 4.48 -2.21
CA SER A 232 7.93 5.65 -1.58
C SER A 232 7.22 6.93 -2.00
N ALA A 233 7.06 7.15 -3.30
CA ALA A 233 6.36 8.32 -3.87
C ALA A 233 4.94 8.47 -3.31
N LEU A 234 4.15 7.39 -3.31
CA LEU A 234 2.80 7.39 -2.74
C LEU A 234 2.80 7.76 -1.25
N GLN A 235 3.70 7.14 -0.48
CA GLN A 235 3.77 7.35 0.96
C GLN A 235 4.25 8.75 1.34
N ASP A 236 5.15 9.34 0.55
CA ASP A 236 5.65 10.70 0.75
C ASP A 236 4.59 11.73 0.42
N ARG A 237 3.93 11.57 -0.74
CA ARG A 237 2.77 12.39 -1.11
C ARG A 237 1.69 12.35 -0.04
N TYR A 238 1.29 11.15 0.38
CA TYR A 238 0.29 10.96 1.42
C TYR A 238 0.68 11.64 2.73
N SER A 239 1.95 11.51 3.15
CA SER A 239 2.43 12.13 4.39
C SER A 239 2.41 13.65 4.29
N GLY A 240 2.82 14.23 3.14
CA GLY A 240 2.74 15.66 2.89
C GLY A 240 1.32 16.21 2.84
N LEU A 241 0.38 15.46 2.25
CA LEU A 241 -1.05 15.81 2.27
C LEU A 241 -1.64 15.75 3.69
N ARG A 242 -1.34 14.68 4.43
CA ARG A 242 -1.78 14.52 5.82
C ARG A 242 -1.27 15.65 6.70
N ASP A 243 0.00 15.99 6.58
CA ASP A 243 0.64 17.02 7.40
C ASP A 243 0.08 18.43 7.12
N ARG A 244 -0.35 18.71 5.88
CA ARG A 244 -0.98 19.98 5.51
C ARG A 244 -2.46 20.05 5.88
N TYR A 245 -3.23 19.00 5.60
CA TYR A 245 -4.70 19.12 5.57
C TYR A 245 -5.41 18.36 6.69
N ALA A 246 -4.84 17.27 7.24
CA ALA A 246 -5.62 16.36 8.08
C ALA A 246 -6.19 17.02 9.35
N LYS A 247 -5.42 17.90 10.01
CA LYS A 247 -5.87 18.56 11.25
C LYS A 247 -7.12 19.43 11.00
N GLU A 248 -7.11 20.23 9.95
CA GLU A 248 -8.21 21.14 9.62
C GLU A 248 -9.42 20.37 9.07
N LEU A 249 -9.19 19.42 8.17
CA LEU A 249 -10.26 18.60 7.59
C LEU A 249 -11.00 17.75 8.64
N VAL A 250 -10.28 17.18 9.61
CA VAL A 250 -10.91 16.42 10.71
C VAL A 250 -11.66 17.36 11.66
N GLY A 251 -11.07 18.51 11.99
CA GLY A 251 -11.70 19.49 12.88
C GLY A 251 -12.95 20.17 12.28
N GLY A 252 -12.97 20.36 10.97
CA GLY A 252 -14.06 20.98 10.22
C GLY A 252 -15.04 20.00 9.58
N TRP A 253 -15.04 18.73 9.99
CA TRP A 253 -15.84 17.70 9.35
C TRP A 253 -17.35 17.93 9.50
N ALA A 254 -18.05 18.08 8.38
CA ALA A 254 -19.48 18.43 8.36
C ALA A 254 -20.43 17.22 8.19
N GLU A 255 -19.89 16.05 7.85
CA GLU A 255 -20.69 14.84 7.65
C GLU A 255 -20.89 14.05 8.95
N SER A 256 -21.90 13.18 8.99
CA SER A 256 -22.20 12.35 10.16
C SER A 256 -21.29 11.12 10.28
N THR A 257 -20.48 10.85 9.27
CA THR A 257 -19.54 9.71 9.22
C THR A 257 -18.26 10.02 9.99
N ASP A 258 -17.46 8.99 10.29
CA ASP A 258 -16.21 9.17 11.03
C ASP A 258 -15.14 9.91 10.19
N PRO A 259 -14.71 11.13 10.58
CA PRO A 259 -13.67 11.86 9.86
C PRO A 259 -12.34 11.11 9.80
N MET A 260 -11.99 10.34 10.84
CA MET A 260 -10.73 9.60 10.89
C MET A 260 -10.67 8.47 9.86
N LYS A 261 -11.83 8.02 9.38
CA LYS A 261 -11.91 7.08 8.27
C LYS A 261 -11.87 7.80 6.92
N HIS A 262 -12.77 8.76 6.72
CA HIS A 262 -13.01 9.35 5.40
C HIS A 262 -11.92 10.34 4.97
N VAL A 263 -11.42 11.19 5.87
CA VAL A 263 -10.35 12.15 5.54
C VAL A 263 -9.08 11.42 5.10
N PHE A 264 -8.67 10.39 5.85
CA PHE A 264 -7.43 9.67 5.55
C PHE A 264 -7.56 8.74 4.33
N GLU A 265 -8.77 8.26 4.05
CA GLU A 265 -9.10 7.54 2.81
C GLU A 265 -8.94 8.45 1.59
N ASP A 266 -9.60 9.62 1.59
CA ASP A 266 -9.54 10.56 0.46
C ASP A 266 -8.14 11.17 0.29
N LEU A 267 -7.40 11.44 1.37
CA LEU A 267 -6.00 11.86 1.28
C LEU A 267 -5.12 10.81 0.61
N CYS A 268 -5.37 9.51 0.84
CA CYS A 268 -4.61 8.44 0.22
C CYS A 268 -5.00 8.22 -1.24
N ILE A 269 -6.29 8.36 -1.58
CA ILE A 269 -6.77 8.33 -2.98
C ILE A 269 -6.21 9.52 -3.76
N ALA A 270 -6.24 10.72 -3.19
CA ALA A 270 -5.63 11.91 -3.78
C ALA A 270 -4.13 11.72 -4.01
N ALA A 271 -3.40 11.18 -3.01
CA ALA A 271 -1.99 10.87 -3.17
C ALA A 271 -1.73 9.90 -4.33
N PHE A 272 -2.54 8.85 -4.45
CA PHE A 272 -2.43 7.89 -5.54
C PHE A 272 -2.68 8.53 -6.90
N LEU A 273 -3.76 9.31 -7.05
CA LEU A 273 -4.10 10.00 -8.30
C LEU A 273 -3.00 10.98 -8.71
N ILE A 274 -2.49 11.78 -7.78
CA ILE A 274 -1.42 12.76 -8.05
C ILE A 274 -0.16 12.08 -8.59
N GLU A 275 0.28 11.00 -7.95
CA GLU A 275 1.49 10.28 -8.40
C GLU A 275 1.25 9.48 -9.69
N LEU A 276 0.03 8.95 -9.90
CA LEU A 276 -0.36 8.33 -11.15
C LEU A 276 -0.34 9.35 -12.31
N TRP A 277 -0.88 10.54 -12.08
CA TRP A 277 -0.91 11.64 -13.05
C TRP A 277 0.45 12.25 -13.30
N ALA A 278 1.31 12.34 -12.29
CA ALA A 278 2.68 12.80 -12.45
C ALA A 278 3.46 11.97 -13.47
N GLU A 279 3.19 10.66 -13.57
CA GLU A 279 3.75 9.80 -14.60
C GLU A 279 3.00 9.92 -15.93
N MET A 280 1.66 9.84 -15.91
CA MET A 280 0.84 9.90 -17.13
C MET A 280 1.01 11.20 -17.93
N TYR A 281 1.20 12.32 -17.24
CA TYR A 281 1.27 13.65 -17.82
C TYR A 281 2.63 14.30 -17.58
N LYS A 282 3.69 13.50 -17.40
CA LYS A 282 5.05 13.99 -17.16
C LYS A 282 5.55 15.00 -18.20
N THR A 283 5.13 14.82 -19.45
CA THR A 283 5.51 15.67 -20.59
C THR A 283 4.31 16.36 -21.25
N LEU A 284 3.12 16.27 -20.65
CA LEU A 284 1.87 16.76 -21.21
C LEU A 284 1.19 17.69 -20.20
N GLU A 285 0.37 18.62 -20.69
CA GLU A 285 -0.48 19.39 -19.79
C GLU A 285 -1.58 18.49 -19.22
N PHE A 286 -1.86 18.61 -17.92
CA PHE A 286 -2.93 17.86 -17.28
C PHE A 286 -4.29 18.34 -17.82
N PRO A 287 -5.10 17.46 -18.45
CA PRO A 287 -6.34 17.84 -19.14
C PRO A 287 -7.51 18.15 -18.19
N GLY A 288 -7.29 18.05 -16.89
CA GLY A 288 -8.31 18.15 -15.87
C GLY A 288 -8.97 16.81 -15.54
N PHE A 289 -9.76 16.80 -14.46
CA PHE A 289 -10.52 15.63 -14.04
C PHE A 289 -12.00 15.93 -13.78
N VAL A 290 -12.79 14.88 -13.78
CA VAL A 290 -14.16 14.88 -13.28
C VAL A 290 -14.38 13.72 -12.30
N ASP A 291 -14.96 13.97 -11.12
CA ASP A 291 -15.38 12.93 -10.18
C ASP A 291 -16.89 12.69 -10.31
N ILE A 292 -17.26 11.53 -10.88
CA ILE A 292 -18.65 11.13 -11.08
C ILE A 292 -19.17 10.42 -9.83
N GLY A 293 -20.17 11.00 -9.17
CA GLY A 293 -20.59 10.53 -7.84
C GLY A 293 -19.66 11.02 -6.73
N ALA A 294 -19.31 12.32 -6.76
CA ALA A 294 -18.32 12.93 -5.88
C ALA A 294 -18.68 12.91 -4.38
N GLY A 295 -19.91 12.51 -4.01
CA GLY A 295 -20.31 12.36 -2.62
C GLY A 295 -20.10 13.63 -1.80
N ASN A 296 -19.27 13.55 -0.76
CA ASN A 296 -18.95 14.70 0.09
C ASN A 296 -18.10 15.79 -0.61
N GLY A 297 -17.50 15.50 -1.76
CA GLY A 297 -16.69 16.45 -2.53
C GLY A 297 -15.28 16.70 -1.97
N LEU A 298 -14.85 16.00 -0.91
CA LEU A 298 -13.53 16.20 -0.30
C LEU A 298 -12.40 15.86 -1.27
N LEU A 299 -12.52 14.77 -2.02
CA LEU A 299 -11.49 14.38 -2.99
C LEU A 299 -11.28 15.48 -4.04
N VAL A 300 -12.36 15.99 -4.62
CA VAL A 300 -12.33 17.12 -5.59
C VAL A 300 -11.66 18.35 -4.98
N HIS A 301 -11.97 18.66 -3.72
CA HIS A 301 -11.38 19.79 -3.01
C HIS A 301 -9.88 19.64 -2.81
N ILE A 302 -9.41 18.49 -2.32
CA ILE A 302 -7.97 18.22 -2.10
C ILE A 302 -7.20 18.31 -3.42
N LEU A 303 -7.70 17.70 -4.49
CA LEU A 303 -7.02 17.71 -5.78
C LEU A 303 -6.89 19.13 -6.36
N ASN A 304 -7.94 19.95 -6.22
CA ASN A 304 -7.88 21.36 -6.62
C ASN A 304 -6.91 22.17 -5.76
N LEU A 305 -6.83 21.93 -4.45
CA LEU A 305 -5.81 22.55 -3.56
C LEU A 305 -4.38 22.17 -3.96
N GLU A 306 -4.19 20.97 -4.49
CA GLU A 306 -2.91 20.49 -5.02
C GLU A 306 -2.59 21.00 -6.44
N GLY A 307 -3.46 21.84 -7.01
CA GLY A 307 -3.26 22.46 -8.32
C GLY A 307 -3.76 21.63 -9.50
N TYR A 308 -4.37 20.46 -9.26
CA TYR A 308 -5.02 19.66 -10.30
C TYR A 308 -6.43 20.20 -10.50
N ARG A 309 -6.66 20.89 -11.62
CA ARG A 309 -7.97 21.50 -11.89
C ARG A 309 -9.00 20.43 -12.26
N GLY A 310 -10.15 20.49 -11.62
CA GLY A 310 -11.24 19.59 -11.95
C GLY A 310 -12.50 19.91 -11.16
N TRP A 311 -13.53 19.15 -11.44
CA TRP A 311 -14.84 19.30 -10.79
C TRP A 311 -15.44 17.95 -10.48
N GLY A 312 -16.55 17.93 -9.75
CA GLY A 312 -17.29 16.72 -9.48
C GLY A 312 -18.76 17.02 -9.36
N PHE A 313 -19.55 15.96 -9.48
CA PHE A 313 -20.98 16.07 -9.30
C PHE A 313 -21.55 14.82 -8.66
N ASP A 314 -22.67 15.02 -7.98
CA ASP A 314 -23.43 13.96 -7.32
C ASP A 314 -24.92 14.27 -7.53
N ALA A 315 -25.76 13.23 -7.47
CA ALA A 315 -27.20 13.42 -7.59
C ALA A 315 -27.79 14.29 -6.47
N ARG A 316 -27.06 14.44 -5.35
CA ARG A 316 -27.45 15.31 -4.23
C ARG A 316 -26.25 16.02 -3.61
N ALA A 317 -26.38 17.32 -3.40
CA ALA A 317 -25.42 18.10 -2.63
C ALA A 317 -25.32 17.57 -1.19
N ARG A 318 -24.09 17.48 -0.68
CA ARG A 318 -23.82 17.06 0.69
C ARG A 318 -23.55 18.24 1.59
N LYS A 319 -23.63 18.01 2.91
CA LYS A 319 -23.46 19.07 3.91
C LYS A 319 -22.12 19.75 3.71
N SER A 320 -21.06 18.99 3.56
CA SER A 320 -19.68 19.45 3.34
C SER A 320 -19.45 20.39 2.15
N TRP A 321 -20.35 20.45 1.17
CA TRP A 321 -20.14 21.25 -0.04
C TRP A 321 -20.04 22.75 0.24
N HIS A 322 -20.70 23.27 1.28
CA HIS A 322 -20.54 24.70 1.64
C HIS A 322 -19.11 25.07 2.07
N VAL A 323 -18.30 24.09 2.48
CA VAL A 323 -16.88 24.28 2.84
C VAL A 323 -15.97 24.07 1.63
N TYR A 324 -16.29 23.06 0.81
CA TYR A 324 -15.38 22.55 -0.22
C TYR A 324 -15.60 23.14 -1.61
N ASN A 325 -16.80 23.67 -1.90
CA ASN A 325 -17.15 24.13 -3.23
C ASN A 325 -16.45 25.46 -3.54
N GLY A 326 -15.60 25.45 -4.57
CA GLY A 326 -14.97 26.63 -5.14
C GLY A 326 -15.58 27.00 -6.49
N LEU A 327 -14.84 27.76 -7.28
CA LEU A 327 -15.21 28.13 -8.64
C LEU A 327 -14.18 27.59 -9.64
N GLN A 328 -14.68 27.10 -10.76
CA GLN A 328 -13.93 26.78 -11.95
C GLN A 328 -13.57 28.07 -12.71
N ALA A 329 -12.71 27.95 -13.73
CA ALA A 329 -12.22 29.09 -14.51
C ALA A 329 -13.32 29.84 -15.28
N ASP A 330 -14.41 29.15 -15.62
CA ASP A 330 -15.60 29.69 -16.28
C ASP A 330 -16.64 30.26 -15.30
N GLY A 331 -16.33 30.27 -14.00
CA GLY A 331 -17.21 30.76 -12.94
C GLY A 331 -18.25 29.73 -12.47
N GLN A 332 -18.26 28.51 -13.01
CA GLN A 332 -19.15 27.45 -12.51
C GLN A 332 -18.62 26.87 -11.19
N PRO A 333 -19.50 26.34 -10.31
CA PRO A 333 -19.05 25.66 -9.10
C PRO A 333 -18.21 24.41 -9.41
N THR A 334 -17.23 24.11 -8.54
CA THR A 334 -16.42 22.87 -8.65
C THR A 334 -17.19 21.62 -8.20
N LEU A 335 -18.28 21.77 -7.45
CA LEU A 335 -19.19 20.72 -7.04
C LEU A 335 -20.62 21.08 -7.46
N GLN A 336 -21.27 20.19 -8.22
CA GLN A 336 -22.57 20.44 -8.83
C GLN A 336 -23.58 19.33 -8.56
N GLU A 337 -24.84 19.68 -8.29
CA GLU A 337 -25.91 18.70 -8.07
C GLU A 337 -26.48 18.27 -9.44
N LEU A 338 -26.00 17.13 -9.95
CA LEU A 338 -26.36 16.59 -11.26
C LEU A 338 -26.58 15.07 -11.20
N VAL A 339 -27.56 14.56 -11.93
CA VAL A 339 -27.72 13.12 -12.15
C VAL A 339 -27.04 12.70 -13.44
N LEU A 340 -26.23 11.64 -13.38
CA LEU A 340 -25.61 11.04 -14.57
C LEU A 340 -26.60 10.13 -15.29
N ILE A 341 -27.04 10.55 -16.48
CA ILE A 341 -27.83 9.73 -17.40
C ILE A 341 -27.02 9.59 -18.69
N PRO A 342 -26.24 8.51 -18.85
CA PRO A 342 -25.39 8.35 -20.02
C PRO A 342 -26.20 8.43 -21.31
N SER A 343 -25.71 9.19 -22.30
CA SER A 343 -26.28 9.25 -23.66
C SER A 343 -26.30 7.89 -24.37
N LEU A 344 -25.59 6.91 -23.80
CA LEU A 344 -25.57 5.50 -24.20
C LEU A 344 -26.85 4.74 -23.81
N VAL A 345 -27.66 5.26 -22.88
CA VAL A 345 -28.91 4.63 -22.43
C VAL A 345 -29.99 4.81 -23.51
N GLY A 346 -30.66 3.73 -23.90
CA GLY A 346 -31.84 3.78 -24.78
C GLY A 346 -31.58 3.73 -26.28
N GLN A 347 -30.39 3.29 -26.74
CA GLN A 347 -30.14 3.04 -28.17
C GLN A 347 -30.73 1.72 -28.71
N GLU A 348 -31.42 0.93 -27.87
CA GLU A 348 -32.24 -0.20 -28.31
C GLU A 348 -33.63 0.31 -28.76
N VAL A 349 -33.92 0.24 -30.06
CA VAL A 349 -35.05 0.94 -30.72
C VAL A 349 -36.43 0.37 -30.38
N SER A 350 -37.40 1.25 -30.08
CA SER A 350 -38.72 1.33 -30.76
C SER A 350 -39.31 2.75 -30.61
N PRO A 351 -39.76 3.41 -31.69
CA PRO A 351 -40.38 4.73 -31.65
C PRO A 351 -41.80 4.58 -31.13
N GLY A 352 -41.98 4.70 -29.82
CA GLY A 352 -43.30 4.65 -29.22
C GLY A 352 -43.27 4.22 -27.78
N LYS A 353 -42.76 5.10 -26.91
CA LYS A 353 -43.27 5.28 -25.54
C LYS A 353 -42.58 6.46 -24.87
N ASN A 354 -43.37 7.51 -24.72
CA ASN A 354 -43.31 8.55 -23.71
C ASN A 354 -41.98 9.31 -23.62
N ASP A 355 -41.97 10.46 -24.28
CA ASP A 355 -41.26 11.64 -23.77
C ASP A 355 -41.63 11.79 -22.30
N VAL A 356 -40.73 11.36 -21.42
CA VAL A 356 -40.82 11.69 -20.01
C VAL A 356 -40.62 13.19 -19.96
N GLU A 357 -41.72 13.95 -19.94
CA GLU A 357 -41.70 15.35 -19.54
C GLU A 357 -41.12 15.40 -18.12
N VAL A 358 -39.82 15.68 -18.05
CA VAL A 358 -39.13 15.97 -16.79
C VAL A 358 -39.67 17.30 -16.31
N SER A 359 -40.58 17.25 -15.34
CA SER A 359 -40.97 18.40 -14.52
C SER A 359 -39.69 19.13 -14.05
N PRO A 360 -39.50 20.42 -14.39
CA PRO A 360 -38.28 21.17 -14.14
C PRO A 360 -38.22 21.63 -12.69
N GLN A 361 -38.01 20.69 -11.76
CA GLN A 361 -37.80 21.00 -10.36
C GLN A 361 -36.42 20.50 -9.93
N THR A 362 -35.47 21.44 -9.98
CA THR A 362 -34.22 21.59 -9.21
C THR A 362 -32.94 20.80 -9.54
N VAL A 363 -32.95 19.59 -10.12
CA VAL A 363 -31.69 18.84 -10.37
C VAL A 363 -31.34 18.76 -11.84
N GLY A 364 -30.11 19.17 -12.21
CA GLY A 364 -29.61 19.07 -13.60
C GLY A 364 -29.24 17.64 -13.99
N VAL A 365 -29.16 17.38 -15.30
CA VAL A 365 -28.75 16.07 -15.85
C VAL A 365 -27.45 16.23 -16.63
N HIS A 366 -26.50 15.33 -16.41
CA HIS A 366 -25.28 15.21 -17.21
C HIS A 366 -25.36 13.96 -18.09
N ASN A 367 -24.99 14.08 -19.37
CA ASN A 367 -25.15 13.01 -20.37
C ASN A 367 -23.96 12.03 -20.45
N GLY A 368 -22.96 12.20 -19.59
CA GLY A 368 -21.75 11.38 -19.58
C GLY A 368 -20.79 11.62 -20.75
N VAL A 369 -20.92 12.72 -21.47
CA VAL A 369 -19.94 13.12 -22.50
C VAL A 369 -18.99 14.14 -21.90
N PHE A 370 -17.70 13.82 -21.89
CA PHE A 370 -16.65 14.70 -21.38
C PHE A 370 -15.66 15.10 -22.48
N PRO A 371 -14.93 16.22 -22.32
CA PRO A 371 -13.84 16.57 -23.22
C PRO A 371 -12.80 15.45 -23.31
N LYS A 372 -12.31 15.18 -24.51
CA LYS A 372 -11.32 14.12 -24.75
C LYS A 372 -10.10 14.30 -23.84
N GLY A 373 -9.68 13.21 -23.21
CA GLY A 373 -8.53 13.19 -22.30
C GLY A 373 -8.84 13.57 -20.85
N THR A 374 -10.01 14.15 -20.53
CA THR A 374 -10.40 14.41 -19.13
C THR A 374 -10.31 13.12 -18.31
N PHE A 375 -9.66 13.16 -17.15
CA PHE A 375 -9.54 11.97 -16.31
C PHE A 375 -10.83 11.76 -15.50
N ILE A 376 -11.49 10.62 -15.67
CA ILE A 376 -12.74 10.30 -14.96
C ILE A 376 -12.42 9.54 -13.67
N ILE A 377 -12.86 10.06 -12.54
CA ILE A 377 -12.79 9.41 -11.23
C ILE A 377 -14.18 8.90 -10.88
N SER A 378 -14.24 7.65 -10.42
CA SER A 378 -15.42 7.01 -9.86
C SER A 378 -15.06 6.42 -8.51
N ASN A 379 -14.91 7.28 -7.50
CA ASN A 379 -14.51 6.89 -6.15
C ASN A 379 -15.73 6.36 -5.36
N HIS A 380 -15.85 5.03 -5.23
CA HIS A 380 -16.97 4.39 -4.52
C HIS A 380 -18.35 4.86 -5.05
N ALA A 381 -18.47 5.08 -6.37
CA ALA A 381 -19.61 5.75 -7.00
C ALA A 381 -20.84 4.86 -7.24
N ASP A 382 -21.08 3.86 -6.39
CA ASP A 382 -22.27 3.00 -6.39
C ASP A 382 -22.74 2.55 -7.80
N GLU A 383 -23.93 2.97 -8.25
CA GLU A 383 -24.54 2.60 -9.54
C GLU A 383 -23.73 3.06 -10.76
N LEU A 384 -22.83 4.03 -10.61
CA LEU A 384 -22.01 4.57 -11.69
C LEU A 384 -20.78 3.72 -11.99
N THR A 385 -20.33 2.89 -11.04
CA THR A 385 -19.12 2.06 -11.16
C THR A 385 -19.07 1.24 -12.46
N PRO A 386 -20.12 0.49 -12.87
CA PRO A 386 -20.09 -0.25 -14.14
C PRO A 386 -20.19 0.64 -15.39
N TRP A 387 -20.74 1.85 -15.24
CA TRP A 387 -20.85 2.81 -16.33
C TRP A 387 -19.53 3.53 -16.61
N THR A 388 -18.64 3.65 -15.63
CA THR A 388 -17.35 4.35 -15.78
C THR A 388 -16.54 3.92 -17.01
N PRO A 389 -16.23 2.62 -17.24
CA PRO A 389 -15.47 2.22 -18.43
C PRO A 389 -16.18 2.50 -19.76
N LEU A 390 -17.52 2.43 -19.80
CA LEU A 390 -18.32 2.71 -20.99
C LEU A 390 -18.28 4.20 -21.35
N ILE A 391 -18.53 5.05 -20.35
CA ILE A 391 -18.49 6.52 -20.46
C ILE A 391 -17.08 7.01 -20.82
N ALA A 392 -16.06 6.44 -20.16
CA ALA A 392 -14.66 6.71 -20.44
C ALA A 392 -14.31 6.38 -21.89
N THR A 393 -14.77 5.24 -22.40
CA THR A 393 -14.58 4.87 -23.79
C THR A 393 -15.28 5.84 -24.71
N ALA A 394 -16.58 6.10 -24.51
CA ALA A 394 -17.36 7.01 -25.36
C ALA A 394 -16.78 8.44 -25.42
N SER A 395 -16.17 8.91 -24.33
CA SER A 395 -15.56 10.25 -24.24
C SER A 395 -14.08 10.28 -24.67
N GLY A 396 -13.44 9.14 -24.91
CA GLY A 396 -11.99 9.07 -25.14
C GLY A 396 -11.18 9.55 -23.94
N CYS A 397 -11.60 9.15 -22.75
CA CYS A 397 -11.10 9.61 -21.46
C CYS A 397 -10.45 8.47 -20.66
N PRO A 398 -9.26 8.66 -20.07
CA PRO A 398 -8.75 7.71 -19.07
C PRO A 398 -9.61 7.74 -17.81
N PHE A 399 -9.58 6.66 -17.03
CA PHE A 399 -10.39 6.58 -15.82
C PHE A 399 -9.75 5.81 -14.67
N LEU A 400 -10.27 6.07 -13.47
CA LEU A 400 -10.12 5.26 -12.27
C LEU A 400 -11.49 4.96 -11.67
N ALA A 401 -11.77 3.70 -11.38
CA ALA A 401 -12.97 3.27 -10.66
C ALA A 401 -12.59 2.49 -9.39
N ILE A 402 -13.22 2.80 -8.26
CA ILE A 402 -13.07 2.08 -6.99
C ILE A 402 -14.42 1.43 -6.65
N PRO A 403 -14.64 0.15 -6.99
CA PRO A 403 -15.93 -0.49 -6.77
C PRO A 403 -16.26 -0.69 -5.29
N CYS A 404 -17.48 -0.34 -4.87
CA CYS A 404 -17.92 -0.45 -3.47
C CYS A 404 -19.21 -1.26 -3.29
N CYS A 405 -20.21 -1.02 -4.15
CA CYS A 405 -21.53 -1.63 -4.12
C CYS A 405 -21.80 -2.31 -5.45
N SER A 406 -22.51 -3.45 -5.40
CA SER A 406 -22.79 -4.23 -6.62
C SER A 406 -24.11 -3.78 -7.23
N HIS A 407 -24.02 -2.96 -8.28
CA HIS A 407 -25.14 -2.57 -9.14
C HIS A 407 -24.85 -2.96 -10.59
N ASN A 408 -25.87 -3.40 -11.32
CA ASN A 408 -25.75 -3.69 -12.75
C ASN A 408 -25.93 -2.40 -13.58
N LEU A 409 -25.87 -2.51 -14.90
CA LEU A 409 -26.07 -1.35 -15.80
C LEU A 409 -27.48 -0.75 -15.74
N THR A 410 -28.48 -1.44 -15.18
CA THR A 410 -29.81 -0.86 -14.93
C THR A 410 -29.88 -0.06 -13.63
N GLY A 411 -28.79 -0.01 -12.84
CA GLY A 411 -28.75 0.61 -11.52
C GLY A 411 -29.36 -0.26 -10.41
N ALA A 412 -29.82 -1.47 -10.73
CA ALA A 412 -30.38 -2.38 -9.75
C ALA A 412 -29.27 -3.12 -9.00
N ARG A 413 -29.50 -3.39 -7.70
CA ARG A 413 -28.60 -4.25 -6.92
C ARG A 413 -28.54 -5.63 -7.56
N PHE A 414 -27.33 -6.12 -7.75
CA PHE A 414 -27.12 -7.43 -8.35
C PHE A 414 -25.91 -8.13 -7.72
N ARG A 415 -25.75 -9.42 -8.04
CA ARG A 415 -24.56 -10.17 -7.64
C ARG A 415 -23.76 -10.50 -8.89
N ALA A 416 -22.57 -9.91 -8.98
CA ALA A 416 -21.65 -10.15 -10.07
C ALA A 416 -21.33 -11.66 -10.20
N PRO A 417 -21.20 -12.17 -11.44
CA PRO A 417 -20.83 -13.55 -11.68
C PRO A 417 -19.45 -13.84 -11.11
N ARG A 418 -19.19 -15.10 -10.75
CA ARG A 418 -17.89 -15.50 -10.23
C ARG A 418 -16.82 -15.31 -11.32
N PRO A 419 -15.60 -14.88 -10.94
CA PRO A 419 -14.49 -14.85 -11.87
C PRO A 419 -14.27 -16.24 -12.49
N THR A 420 -14.02 -16.28 -13.80
CA THR A 420 -13.68 -17.51 -14.53
C THR A 420 -12.30 -18.05 -14.13
N ASP A 421 -11.40 -17.14 -13.74
CA ASP A 421 -10.07 -17.43 -13.23
C ASP A 421 -10.13 -18.02 -11.81
N LYS A 422 -9.74 -19.30 -11.69
CA LYS A 422 -9.71 -20.05 -10.43
C LYS A 422 -8.67 -19.53 -9.43
N SER A 423 -7.72 -18.69 -9.85
CA SER A 423 -6.73 -18.08 -8.96
C SER A 423 -7.29 -16.90 -8.16
N LYS A 424 -8.39 -16.30 -8.63
CA LYS A 424 -9.03 -15.14 -7.99
C LYS A 424 -9.96 -15.57 -6.84
N SER A 425 -10.12 -14.67 -5.87
CA SER A 425 -11.01 -14.91 -4.72
C SER A 425 -12.47 -15.07 -5.15
N HIS A 426 -13.19 -15.98 -4.49
CA HIS A 426 -14.62 -16.19 -4.73
C HIS A 426 -15.53 -15.24 -3.91
N SER A 427 -14.98 -14.18 -3.33
CA SER A 427 -15.78 -13.21 -2.57
C SER A 427 -16.70 -12.41 -3.50
N ALA A 428 -17.82 -11.92 -2.96
CA ALA A 428 -18.74 -11.05 -3.71
C ALA A 428 -18.03 -9.77 -4.20
N TYR A 429 -17.09 -9.24 -3.40
CA TYR A 429 -16.31 -8.08 -3.79
C TYR A 429 -15.34 -8.39 -4.94
N SER A 430 -14.59 -9.50 -4.85
CA SER A 430 -13.69 -9.92 -5.93
C SER A 430 -14.44 -10.21 -7.23
N SER A 431 -15.68 -10.71 -7.14
CA SER A 431 -16.56 -10.93 -8.28
C SER A 431 -16.99 -9.60 -8.92
N LEU A 432 -17.34 -8.59 -8.11
CA LEU A 432 -17.65 -7.24 -8.60
C LEU A 432 -16.45 -6.60 -9.31
N VAL A 433 -15.27 -6.65 -8.71
CA VAL A 433 -14.04 -6.10 -9.30
C VAL A 433 -13.75 -6.78 -10.64
N ALA A 434 -13.78 -8.11 -10.68
CA ALA A 434 -13.57 -8.86 -11.93
C ALA A 434 -14.60 -8.48 -13.00
N TRP A 435 -15.88 -8.38 -12.64
CA TRP A 435 -16.93 -8.02 -13.58
C TRP A 435 -16.75 -6.61 -14.17
N VAL A 436 -16.37 -5.61 -13.36
CA VAL A 436 -16.07 -4.25 -13.86
C VAL A 436 -14.79 -4.25 -14.72
N SER A 437 -13.78 -5.04 -14.37
CA SER A 437 -12.58 -5.24 -15.21
C SER A 437 -12.92 -5.91 -16.55
N ASP A 438 -13.86 -6.85 -16.58
CA ASP A 438 -14.29 -7.52 -17.81
C ASP A 438 -15.01 -6.50 -18.73
N ILE A 439 -15.90 -5.66 -18.18
CA ILE A 439 -16.52 -4.55 -18.93
C ILE A 439 -15.44 -3.63 -19.51
N ALA A 440 -14.46 -3.23 -18.71
CA ALA A 440 -13.36 -2.38 -19.17
C ALA A 440 -12.52 -3.05 -20.29
N THR A 441 -12.28 -4.37 -20.19
CA THR A 441 -11.56 -5.13 -21.21
C THR A 441 -12.34 -5.17 -22.52
N ASP A 442 -13.65 -5.46 -22.45
CA ASP A 442 -14.54 -5.48 -23.63
C ASP A 442 -14.74 -4.08 -24.23
N CYS A 443 -14.58 -3.04 -23.42
CA CYS A 443 -14.49 -1.65 -23.85
C CYS A 443 -13.15 -1.30 -24.53
N GLY A 444 -12.19 -2.22 -24.64
CA GLY A 444 -10.92 -1.99 -25.33
C GLY A 444 -9.82 -1.36 -24.47
N TRP A 445 -9.91 -1.47 -23.14
CA TRP A 445 -8.87 -1.00 -22.23
C TRP A 445 -7.85 -2.09 -21.89
N GLU A 446 -6.59 -1.69 -21.76
CA GLU A 446 -5.61 -2.46 -21.00
C GLU A 446 -5.92 -2.23 -19.51
N VAL A 447 -6.54 -3.21 -18.87
CA VAL A 447 -7.05 -3.05 -17.50
C VAL A 447 -5.91 -3.22 -16.49
N GLU A 448 -5.59 -2.13 -15.81
CA GLU A 448 -4.65 -2.09 -14.71
C GLU A 448 -5.39 -2.08 -13.37
N SER A 449 -4.74 -2.57 -12.31
CA SER A 449 -5.35 -2.59 -10.97
C SER A 449 -4.34 -2.29 -9.86
N GLU A 450 -4.77 -1.49 -8.88
CA GLU A 450 -4.01 -1.20 -7.65
C GLU A 450 -4.82 -1.58 -6.41
N MET A 451 -4.15 -2.17 -5.42
CA MET A 451 -4.71 -2.38 -4.09
C MET A 451 -4.37 -1.17 -3.23
N LEU A 452 -5.27 -0.21 -3.13
CA LEU A 452 -5.07 1.03 -2.41
C LEU A 452 -4.80 0.80 -0.91
N ARG A 453 -3.98 1.68 -0.32
CA ARG A 453 -3.60 1.67 1.10
C ARG A 453 -4.58 2.44 1.98
N ILE A 454 -5.88 2.29 1.69
CA ILE A 454 -6.97 2.93 2.42
C ILE A 454 -7.52 2.03 3.53
N PRO A 455 -8.21 2.57 4.55
CA PRO A 455 -8.82 1.78 5.62
C PRO A 455 -9.99 0.88 5.15
N SER A 456 -10.66 1.23 4.05
CA SER A 456 -11.75 0.45 3.47
C SER A 456 -11.31 -0.94 3.03
N THR A 457 -12.19 -1.94 3.20
CA THR A 457 -12.03 -3.27 2.61
C THR A 457 -12.38 -3.31 1.12
N ARG A 458 -12.91 -2.20 0.59
CA ARG A 458 -13.22 -1.99 -0.83
C ARG A 458 -12.13 -1.12 -1.45
N ASN A 459 -10.92 -1.66 -1.51
CA ASN A 459 -9.70 -0.91 -1.82
C ASN A 459 -9.04 -1.26 -3.15
N THR A 460 -9.72 -1.97 -4.06
CA THR A 460 -9.21 -2.20 -5.41
C THR A 460 -9.61 -1.05 -6.32
N ALA A 461 -8.62 -0.34 -6.87
CA ALA A 461 -8.79 0.61 -7.95
C ALA A 461 -8.57 -0.11 -9.29
N ILE A 462 -9.48 0.11 -10.23
CA ILE A 462 -9.39 -0.33 -11.63
C ILE A 462 -9.04 0.91 -12.45
N VAL A 463 -7.98 0.83 -13.25
CA VAL A 463 -7.47 1.95 -14.04
C VAL A 463 -7.48 1.58 -15.52
N GLY A 464 -8.04 2.46 -16.34
CA GLY A 464 -7.95 2.41 -17.79
C GLY A 464 -7.26 3.66 -18.30
N ARG A 465 -6.00 3.53 -18.71
CA ARG A 465 -5.20 4.64 -19.28
C ARG A 465 -4.50 4.29 -20.60
N HIS A 466 -4.48 3.00 -20.96
CA HIS A 466 -3.96 2.52 -22.23
C HIS A 466 -5.04 1.72 -22.97
N ARG A 467 -5.01 1.82 -24.31
CA ARG A 467 -5.98 1.19 -25.21
C ARG A 467 -5.36 -0.05 -25.83
N THR A 468 -6.11 -1.14 -25.88
CA THR A 468 -5.73 -2.36 -26.64
C THR A 468 -6.27 -2.34 -28.07
N VAL A 469 -7.34 -1.59 -28.31
CA VAL A 469 -7.97 -1.37 -29.62
C VAL A 469 -8.36 0.10 -29.78
N ASP A 470 -8.53 0.58 -31.01
CA ASP A 470 -8.99 1.95 -31.25
C ASP A 470 -10.42 2.17 -30.71
N ILE A 471 -10.76 3.39 -30.31
CA ILE A 471 -12.09 3.75 -29.80
C ILE A 471 -13.20 3.45 -30.82
N THR A 472 -12.91 3.63 -32.11
CA THR A 472 -13.87 3.45 -33.21
C THR A 472 -14.20 1.98 -33.48
N GLU A 473 -13.37 1.06 -33.00
CA GLU A 473 -13.57 -0.39 -33.15
C GLU A 473 -14.45 -0.98 -32.04
N VAL A 474 -14.74 -0.22 -30.98
CA VAL A 474 -15.53 -0.70 -29.84
C VAL A 474 -17.02 -0.48 -30.10
N ALA A 475 -17.74 -1.59 -30.28
CA ALA A 475 -19.21 -1.60 -30.31
C ALA A 475 -19.77 -1.50 -28.88
N ILE A 476 -19.82 -0.28 -28.33
CA ILE A 476 -20.25 -0.01 -26.94
C ILE A 476 -21.67 -0.54 -26.67
N ASP A 477 -22.57 -0.46 -27.66
CA ASP A 477 -23.91 -1.03 -27.63
C ASP A 477 -23.91 -2.55 -27.41
N GLN A 478 -23.02 -3.27 -28.11
CA GLN A 478 -22.87 -4.72 -27.94
C GLN A 478 -22.28 -5.06 -26.56
N VAL A 479 -21.37 -4.24 -26.03
CA VAL A 479 -20.87 -4.39 -24.66
C VAL A 479 -22.01 -4.21 -23.66
N ILE A 480 -22.80 -3.15 -23.77
CA ILE A 480 -23.97 -2.92 -22.89
C ILE A 480 -24.93 -4.11 -22.94
N ALA A 481 -25.29 -4.60 -24.14
CA ALA A 481 -26.17 -5.75 -24.31
C ALA A 481 -25.58 -7.02 -23.66
N ARG A 482 -24.28 -7.29 -23.85
CA ARG A 482 -23.58 -8.44 -23.24
C ARG A 482 -23.65 -8.44 -21.72
N TYR A 483 -23.62 -7.26 -21.10
CA TYR A 483 -23.64 -7.09 -19.64
C TYR A 483 -25.03 -6.83 -19.05
N GLY A 484 -26.10 -7.16 -19.79
CA GLY A 484 -27.47 -7.18 -19.30
C GLY A 484 -28.32 -5.97 -19.68
N GLY A 485 -27.81 -5.10 -20.55
CA GLY A 485 -28.54 -3.93 -21.06
C GLY A 485 -28.65 -2.78 -20.06
N SER A 486 -29.06 -1.61 -20.57
CA SER A 486 -29.30 -0.43 -19.73
C SER A 486 -30.69 -0.43 -19.08
N GLY A 487 -31.66 -1.14 -19.66
CA GLY A 487 -33.04 -1.25 -19.15
C GLY A 487 -33.61 0.09 -18.68
N ASP A 488 -34.25 0.09 -17.51
CA ASP A 488 -34.86 1.27 -16.89
C ASP A 488 -33.86 2.15 -16.12
N TYR A 489 -32.58 2.20 -16.52
CA TYR A 489 -31.56 2.98 -15.79
C TYR A 489 -31.96 4.44 -15.61
N CYS A 490 -32.52 5.09 -16.64
CA CYS A 490 -33.00 6.47 -16.56
C CYS A 490 -34.03 6.65 -15.43
N GLU A 491 -35.03 5.76 -15.36
CA GLU A 491 -36.04 5.80 -14.30
C GLU A 491 -35.43 5.55 -12.92
N ASN A 492 -34.48 4.61 -12.81
CA ASN A 492 -33.82 4.28 -11.56
C ASN A 492 -32.91 5.41 -11.06
N ALA A 493 -32.16 6.06 -11.96
CA ALA A 493 -31.33 7.22 -11.64
C ALA A 493 -32.21 8.41 -11.20
N MET A 494 -33.35 8.65 -11.86
CA MET A 494 -34.29 9.71 -11.49
C MET A 494 -34.98 9.48 -10.13
N LYS A 495 -35.07 8.24 -9.62
CA LYS A 495 -35.56 7.98 -8.25
C LYS A 495 -34.65 8.59 -7.18
N LEU A 496 -33.36 8.75 -7.46
CA LEU A 496 -32.41 9.41 -6.54
C LEU A 496 -32.83 10.86 -6.26
N VAL A 497 -33.38 11.54 -7.28
CA VAL A 497 -33.91 12.90 -7.18
C VAL A 497 -35.26 12.93 -6.47
N LYS A 498 -36.18 11.99 -6.75
CA LYS A 498 -37.57 12.04 -6.24
C LYS A 498 -37.72 11.76 -4.73
N SER A 499 -36.68 11.26 -4.07
CA SER A 499 -36.69 10.97 -2.61
C SER A 499 -36.76 12.20 -1.68
N ILE A 500 -36.97 13.41 -2.23
CA ILE A 500 -37.03 14.73 -1.55
C ILE A 500 -38.20 14.87 -0.54
N SER A 501 -39.17 13.95 -0.48
CA SER A 501 -40.20 14.02 0.56
C SER A 501 -39.60 13.71 1.95
N PRO A 502 -39.62 14.66 2.91
CA PRO A 502 -39.10 14.39 4.23
C PRO A 502 -39.92 13.24 4.82
N ARG A 503 -39.24 12.19 5.30
CA ARG A 503 -39.88 11.23 6.21
C ARG A 503 -40.42 12.04 7.37
N ARG A 504 -41.74 12.21 7.42
CA ARG A 504 -42.44 12.83 8.55
C ARG A 504 -41.97 12.11 9.82
N HIS A 505 -41.37 12.88 10.73
CA HIS A 505 -41.16 12.46 12.11
C HIS A 505 -42.51 12.24 12.80
#